data_AF-Q6PQB6-F1
#
_entry.id   AF-Q6PQB6-F1
#
_cell.length_a   1.000
_cell.length_b   1.000
_cell.length_c   1.000
_cell.angle_alpha   90.00
_cell.angle_beta   90.00
_cell.angle_gamma   90.00
#
_symmetry.space_group_name_H-M   'P 1'
#
loop_
_entity.id
_entity.type
_entity.pdbx_description
1 polymer ?
#
loop_
_entity_poly.entity_id
_entity_poly.type
_entity_poly.pdbx_seq_one_letter_code
_entity_poly.pdbx_strand_id
1 'polypeptide(L)'
;GGKEILAGNSKQMNKENIKYQEVETLGTIVHVAVDKKYAGNIVISDAVKEDSADAIKGLKALGVRNTVMLTGDSKAVGEKIATQLGIDKVYTELLPA
;
A
#
# COMPACT_ATOMS: atom_id res chain seq x y z
N GLY A 1 5.49 19.50 30.87
CA GLY A 1 6.63 18.87 30.17
C GLY A 1 6.10 18.19 28.93
N GLY A 2 6.56 18.59 27.75
CA GLY A 2 6.18 17.95 26.49
C GLY A 2 7.13 16.81 26.15
N LYS A 3 6.65 15.82 25.39
CA LYS A 3 7.50 14.84 24.71
C LYS A 3 7.73 15.31 23.27
N GLU A 4 8.92 15.07 22.75
CA GLU A 4 9.21 15.30 21.34
C GLU A 4 8.69 14.10 20.54
N ILE A 5 7.81 14.36 19.56
CA ILE A 5 7.22 13.33 18.71
C ILE A 5 7.67 13.57 17.27
N LEU A 6 8.19 12.54 16.64
CA LEU A 6 8.56 12.58 15.24
C LEU A 6 7.76 11.52 14.46
N ALA A 7 7.08 11.96 13.41
CA ALA A 7 6.34 11.10 12.49
C ALA A 7 6.84 11.36 11.06
N GLY A 8 7.25 10.31 10.34
CA GLY A 8 7.77 10.47 8.97
C GLY A 8 8.14 9.16 8.29
N ASN A 9 8.64 9.26 7.06
CA ASN A 9 9.11 8.11 6.30
C ASN A 9 10.53 7.68 6.74
N SER A 10 11.04 6.61 6.13
CA SER A 10 12.36 6.06 6.43
C SER A 10 13.51 7.06 6.18
N LYS A 11 13.39 7.96 5.19
CA LYS A 11 14.39 9.02 4.95
C LYS A 11 14.47 9.98 6.15
N GLN A 12 13.33 10.31 6.75
CA GLN A 12 13.30 11.15 7.95
C GLN A 12 13.91 10.43 9.16
N MET A 13 13.64 9.13 9.36
CA MET A 13 14.27 8.35 10.43
C MET A 13 15.80 8.34 10.31
N ASN A 14 16.31 8.12 9.10
CA ASN A 14 17.74 8.13 8.80
C ASN A 14 18.37 9.49 9.08
N LYS A 15 17.71 10.58 8.66
CA LYS A 15 18.17 11.96 8.91
C LYS A 15 18.35 12.26 10.40
N GLU A 16 17.47 11.71 11.24
CA GLU A 16 17.45 11.95 12.68
C GLU A 16 18.25 10.91 13.48
N ASN A 17 18.93 9.98 12.80
CA ASN A 17 19.68 8.87 13.38
C ASN A 17 18.83 7.98 14.32
N ILE A 18 17.55 7.83 14.00
CA ILE A 18 16.62 6.97 14.75
C ILE A 18 16.63 5.58 14.11
N LYS A 19 17.07 4.57 14.86
CA LYS A 19 16.96 3.17 14.43
C LYS A 19 15.49 2.78 14.38
N TYR A 20 15.04 2.24 13.25
CA TYR A 20 13.69 1.77 13.03
C TYR A 20 13.70 0.34 12.49
N GLN A 21 12.56 -0.33 12.61
CA GLN A 21 12.34 -1.62 11.98
C GLN A 21 11.72 -1.39 10.59
N GLU A 22 12.36 -1.93 9.55
CA GLU A 22 11.75 -1.99 8.22
C GLU A 22 10.55 -2.92 8.24
N VAL A 23 9.47 -2.47 7.64
CA VAL A 23 8.23 -3.24 7.51
C VAL A 23 7.91 -3.33 6.03
N GLU A 24 7.87 -4.54 5.50
CA GLU A 24 7.37 -4.78 4.15
C GLU A 24 5.86 -4.98 4.21
N THR A 25 5.12 -3.95 3.84
CA THR A 25 3.65 -4.01 3.77
C THR A 25 3.14 -3.17 2.60
N LEU A 26 1.90 -3.41 2.20
CA LEU A 26 1.21 -2.55 1.25
C LEU A 26 0.74 -1.29 1.95
N GLY A 27 1.04 -0.14 1.34
CA GLY A 27 0.60 1.17 1.81
C GLY A 27 1.77 2.09 2.14
N THR A 28 1.41 3.31 2.53
CA THR A 28 2.36 4.31 3.02
C THR A 28 2.67 4.04 4.48
N ILE A 29 3.95 3.89 4.80
CA ILE A 29 4.42 3.65 6.17
C ILE A 29 4.86 4.98 6.78
N VAL A 30 4.26 5.32 7.92
CA VAL A 30 4.65 6.46 8.75
C VAL A 30 5.28 5.91 10.03
N HIS A 31 6.60 6.02 10.14
CA HIS A 31 7.33 5.67 11.35
C HIS A 31 7.13 6.75 12.43
N VAL A 32 6.99 6.31 13.68
CA VAL A 32 6.76 7.17 14.84
C VAL A 32 7.89 6.97 15.85
N ALA A 33 8.43 8.07 16.37
CA ALA A 33 9.40 8.08 17.46
C ALA A 33 9.00 9.08 18.55
N VAL A 34 9.32 8.73 19.79
CA VAL A 34 9.06 9.52 21.00
C VAL A 34 10.41 9.73 21.69
N ASP A 35 10.81 10.99 21.91
CA ASP A 35 12.09 11.35 22.52
C ASP A 35 13.28 10.58 21.89
N LYS A 36 13.32 10.58 20.54
CA LYS A 36 14.29 9.88 19.67
C LYS A 36 14.31 8.35 19.75
N LYS A 37 13.33 7.73 20.41
CA LYS A 37 13.17 6.27 20.45
C LYS A 37 12.03 5.85 19.53
N TYR A 38 12.31 4.89 18.64
CA TYR A 38 11.30 4.34 17.76
C TYR A 38 10.17 3.69 18.57
N ALA A 39 8.94 4.13 18.32
CA ALA A 39 7.73 3.69 19.00
C ALA A 39 6.91 2.72 18.14
N GLY A 40 7.10 2.74 16.82
CA GLY A 40 6.38 1.87 15.88
C GLY A 40 6.09 2.58 14.56
N ASN A 41 5.13 2.06 13.80
CA ASN A 41 4.68 2.67 12.55
C ASN A 41 3.16 2.59 12.40
N ILE A 42 2.63 3.48 11.57
CA ILE A 42 1.25 3.50 11.09
C ILE A 42 1.31 3.19 9.60
N VAL A 43 0.51 2.22 9.17
CA VAL A 43 0.39 1.85 7.76
C VAL A 43 -0.92 2.42 7.23
N ILE A 44 -0.82 3.23 6.17
CA ILE A 44 -1.96 3.82 5.49
C ILE A 44 -2.08 3.15 4.13
N SER A 45 -3.09 2.30 3.97
CA SER A 45 -3.38 1.62 2.71
C SER A 45 -4.84 1.81 2.34
N ASP A 46 -5.09 1.83 1.03
CA ASP A 46 -6.46 1.72 0.54
C ASP A 46 -6.95 0.29 0.72
N ALA A 47 -8.12 0.16 1.34
CA ALA A 47 -8.78 -1.12 1.45
C ALA A 47 -9.36 -1.50 0.07
N VAL A 48 -8.94 -2.65 -0.44
CA VAL A 48 -9.69 -3.30 -1.52
C VAL A 48 -11.10 -3.56 -0.98
N LYS A 49 -12.14 -3.10 -1.69
CA LYS A 49 -13.50 -3.35 -1.25
C LYS A 49 -13.77 -4.86 -1.22
N GLU A 50 -14.38 -5.33 -0.14
CA GLU A 50 -14.64 -6.76 0.09
C GLU A 50 -15.43 -7.41 -1.07
N ASP A 51 -16.33 -6.64 -1.68
CA ASP A 51 -17.18 -7.06 -2.81
C ASP A 51 -16.44 -7.15 -4.15
N SER A 52 -15.22 -6.62 -4.27
CA SER A 52 -14.50 -6.55 -5.54
C SER A 52 -14.11 -7.92 -6.07
N ALA A 53 -13.72 -8.84 -5.18
CA ALA A 53 -13.37 -10.20 -5.57
C ALA A 53 -14.61 -10.95 -6.10
N ASP A 54 -15.75 -10.80 -5.43
CA ASP A 54 -17.01 -11.40 -5.85
C ASP A 54 -17.51 -10.81 -7.18
N ALA A 55 -17.34 -9.51 -7.39
CA ALA A 55 -17.66 -8.86 -8.65
C ALA A 55 -16.82 -9.42 -9.82
N ILE A 56 -15.50 -9.53 -9.66
CA ILE A 56 -14.62 -10.13 -10.69
C ILE A 56 -15.02 -11.59 -10.95
N LYS A 57 -15.31 -12.36 -9.91
CA LYS A 57 -15.77 -13.74 -10.05
C LYS A 57 -17.11 -13.84 -10.80
N GLY A 58 -18.05 -12.94 -10.50
CA GLY A 58 -19.34 -12.84 -11.19
C GLY A 58 -19.17 -12.52 -12.69
N LEU A 59 -18.31 -11.56 -13.03
CA LEU A 59 -17.97 -11.26 -14.42
C LEU A 59 -17.39 -12.48 -15.15
N LYS A 60 -16.48 -13.22 -14.51
CA LYS A 60 -15.91 -14.45 -15.07
C LYS A 60 -16.98 -15.53 -15.26
N ALA A 61 -17.91 -15.68 -14.33
CA ALA A 61 -19.03 -16.61 -14.45
C ALA A 61 -19.98 -16.25 -15.61
N LEU A 62 -20.12 -14.97 -15.93
CA LEU A 62 -20.86 -14.47 -17.10
C LEU A 62 -20.10 -14.63 -18.43
N GLY A 63 -18.90 -15.22 -18.40
CA GLY A 63 -18.09 -15.49 -19.59
C GLY A 63 -17.10 -14.38 -19.96
N VAL A 64 -16.93 -13.35 -19.13
CA VAL A 64 -15.87 -12.35 -19.32
C VAL A 64 -14.52 -13.02 -19.06
N ARG A 65 -13.70 -13.15 -20.11
CA ARG A 65 -12.40 -13.85 -20.05
C ARG A 65 -11.21 -12.92 -19.82
N ASN A 66 -11.38 -11.61 -20.03
CA ASN A 66 -10.31 -10.63 -20.00
C ASN A 66 -10.69 -9.47 -19.09
N THR A 67 -10.16 -9.47 -17.88
CA THR A 67 -10.24 -8.37 -16.92
C THR A 67 -8.90 -7.65 -16.87
N VAL A 68 -8.94 -6.32 -16.91
CA VAL A 68 -7.74 -5.48 -16.92
C VAL A 68 -7.88 -4.42 -15.83
N MET A 69 -6.87 -4.31 -14.96
CA MET A 69 -6.76 -3.23 -13.98
C MET A 69 -5.79 -2.16 -14.49
N LEU A 70 -6.21 -0.90 -14.38
CA LEU A 70 -5.40 0.28 -14.67
C LEU A 70 -5.25 1.05 -13.36
N THR A 71 -4.01 1.30 -12.92
CA THR A 71 -3.76 2.05 -11.69
C THR A 71 -2.53 2.96 -11.83
N GLY A 72 -2.57 4.10 -11.13
CA GLY A 72 -1.41 4.97 -10.92
C GLY A 72 -0.49 4.49 -9.78
N ASP A 73 -0.89 3.45 -9.04
CA ASP A 73 -0.11 2.89 -7.95
C ASP A 73 1.20 2.26 -8.43
N SER A 74 2.13 2.06 -7.49
CA SER A 74 3.37 1.35 -7.75
C SER A 74 3.13 -0.08 -8.23
N LYS A 75 4.09 -0.60 -8.98
CA LYS A 75 4.04 -1.97 -9.50
C LYS A 75 3.73 -3.02 -8.42
N ALA A 76 4.41 -2.93 -7.28
CA ALA A 76 4.25 -3.87 -6.16
C ALA A 76 2.82 -3.86 -5.58
N VAL A 77 2.19 -2.68 -5.50
CA VAL A 77 0.82 -2.55 -4.99
C VAL A 77 -0.17 -3.10 -6.01
N GLY A 78 -0.07 -2.65 -7.26
CA GLY A 78 -0.99 -3.06 -8.32
C GLY A 78 -0.95 -4.56 -8.60
N GLU A 79 0.23 -5.18 -8.68
CA GLU A 79 0.35 -6.64 -8.92
C GLU A 79 -0.24 -7.47 -7.77
N LYS A 80 -0.04 -7.04 -6.52
CA LYS A 80 -0.60 -7.74 -5.36
C LYS A 80 -2.12 -7.64 -5.31
N ILE A 81 -2.70 -6.47 -5.60
CA ILE A 81 -4.17 -6.30 -5.67
C ILE A 81 -4.76 -7.12 -6.83
N ALA A 82 -4.13 -7.08 -8.01
CA ALA A 82 -4.58 -7.85 -9.17
C ALA A 82 -4.61 -9.36 -8.87
N THR A 83 -3.58 -9.86 -8.19
CA THR A 83 -3.48 -11.26 -7.76
C THR A 83 -4.58 -11.61 -6.76
N GLN A 84 -4.80 -10.75 -5.76
CA GLN A 84 -5.85 -10.95 -4.75
C GLN A 84 -7.26 -10.99 -5.35
N LEU A 85 -7.53 -10.16 -6.36
CA LEU A 85 -8.82 -10.08 -7.04
C LEU A 85 -9.00 -11.09 -8.17
N GLY A 86 -7.93 -11.79 -8.57
CA GLY A 86 -7.93 -12.69 -9.71
C GLY A 86 -8.10 -11.98 -11.05
N ILE A 87 -7.54 -10.79 -11.21
CA ILE A 87 -7.57 -10.01 -12.47
C ILE A 87 -6.52 -10.55 -13.44
N ASP A 88 -6.84 -10.58 -14.74
CA ASP A 88 -6.00 -11.24 -15.75
C ASP A 88 -4.79 -10.40 -16.18
N LYS A 89 -4.92 -9.07 -16.20
CA LYS A 89 -3.83 -8.14 -16.53
C LYS A 89 -3.87 -6.89 -15.67
N VAL A 90 -2.71 -6.34 -15.34
CA VAL A 90 -2.58 -5.06 -14.62
C VAL A 90 -1.56 -4.15 -15.30
N TYR A 91 -1.88 -2.87 -15.37
CA TYR A 91 -0.99 -1.79 -15.78
C TYR A 91 -0.87 -0.80 -14.61
N THR A 92 0.36 -0.58 -14.14
CA THR A 92 0.68 0.24 -12.95
C THR A 92 1.43 1.49 -13.35
N GLU A 93 1.59 2.42 -12.40
CA GLU A 93 2.36 3.68 -12.57
C GLU A 93 1.83 4.55 -13.72
N LEU A 94 0.54 4.42 -14.04
CA LEU A 94 -0.11 5.21 -15.07
C LEU A 94 -0.33 6.66 -14.61
N LEU A 95 -0.13 7.61 -15.52
CA LEU A 95 -0.43 9.01 -15.33
C LEU A 95 -1.77 9.37 -15.99
N PRO A 96 -2.51 10.38 -15.48
CA PRO A 96 -3.67 10.93 -16.16
C PRO A 96 -3.31 11.40 -17.58
N ALA A 97 -4.25 11.24 -18.51
CA ALA A 97 -4.13 11.73 -19.89
C ALA A 97 -4.35 13.25 -19.98
#